data_AF-A0A838N4H3-F1
#
_entry.id   AF-A0A838N4H3-F1
#
_cell.length_a   1.000
_cell.length_b   1.000
_cell.length_c   1.000
_cell.angle_alpha   90.00
_cell.angle_beta   90.00
_cell.angle_gamma   90.00
#
_symmetry.space_group_name_H-M   'P 1'
#
loop_
_entity.id
_entity.type
_entity.pdbx_description
1 polymer ?
#
loop_
_entity_poly.entity_id
_entity_poly.type
_entity_poly.pdbx_seq_one_letter_code
_entity_poly.pdbx_strand_id
1 'polypeptide(L)'
;MANDLPTSNLDVAATIMHILGLKPAEPLDGRVMSEVMTEGNGSSATAKAETLEALRDLPGGRWQQHLRLSKIESSVYLDEGDGAFTPSPDAE
;
A
#
# COMPACT_ATOMS: atom_id res chain seq x y z
N MET A 1 -1.28 -13.83 17.50
CA MET A 1 -0.71 -14.06 16.16
C MET A 1 -0.73 -12.72 15.46
N ALA A 2 0.38 -12.28 14.87
CA ALA A 2 0.37 -11.09 14.03
C ALA A 2 -0.41 -11.41 12.75
N ASN A 3 -1.25 -10.47 12.29
CA ASN A 3 -1.94 -10.58 11.02
C ASN A 3 -1.07 -9.92 9.94
N ASP A 4 -0.89 -10.57 8.79
CA ASP A 4 0.01 -10.10 7.72
C ASP A 4 -0.67 -9.09 6.76
N LEU A 5 -1.81 -8.51 7.16
CA LEU A 5 -2.47 -7.49 6.36
C LEU A 5 -1.66 -6.17 6.41
N PRO A 6 -1.41 -5.51 5.27
CA PRO A 6 -0.79 -4.20 5.25
C PRO A 6 -1.66 -3.17 5.99
N THR A 7 -0.99 -2.27 6.69
CA THR A 7 -1.60 -1.20 7.48
C THR A 7 -0.80 0.09 7.33
N SER A 8 -1.46 1.22 7.54
CA SER A 8 -0.89 2.57 7.47
C SER A 8 -1.32 3.41 8.68
N ASN A 9 -0.56 4.45 8.99
CA ASN A 9 -0.96 5.44 10.00
C ASN A 9 -2.28 6.14 9.66
N LEU A 10 -2.63 6.22 8.37
CA LEU A 10 -3.93 6.74 7.93
C LEU A 10 -5.10 5.87 8.43
N ASP A 11 -4.89 4.56 8.53
CA ASP A 11 -5.90 3.60 8.98
C ASP A 11 -6.19 3.74 10.48
N VAL A 12 -5.22 4.23 11.25
CA VAL A 12 -5.37 4.43 12.71
C VAL A 12 -6.45 5.46 13.01
N ALA A 13 -6.45 6.60 12.31
CA ALA A 13 -7.46 7.64 12.53
C ALA A 13 -8.88 7.15 12.19
N ALA A 14 -9.03 6.44 11.06
CA ALA A 14 -10.30 5.84 10.66
C ALA A 14 -10.79 4.80 11.67
N THR A 15 -9.88 3.96 12.15
CA THR A 15 -10.17 2.91 13.13
C THR A 15 -10.59 3.50 14.47
N ILE A 16 -9.90 4.52 14.98
CA ILE A 16 -10.28 5.19 16.24
C ILE A 16 -11.67 5.82 16.13
N MET A 17 -11.97 6.54 15.04
CA MET A 17 -13.30 7.13 14.87
C MET A 17 -14.41 6.07 14.81
N HIS A 18 -14.15 4.94 14.14
CA HIS A 18 -15.07 3.80 14.12
C HIS A 18 -15.35 3.27 15.53
N ILE A 19 -14.29 3.04 16.33
CA ILE A 19 -14.41 2.56 17.72
C ILE A 19 -15.22 3.54 18.58
N LEU A 20 -15.01 4.84 18.38
CA LEU A 20 -15.73 5.89 19.11
C LEU A 20 -17.16 6.13 18.58
N GLY A 21 -17.58 5.48 17.50
CA GLY A 21 -18.88 5.71 16.86
C GLY A 21 -19.02 7.11 16.25
N LEU A 22 -17.90 7.77 15.96
CA LEU A 22 -17.87 9.12 15.40
C LEU A 22 -17.90 9.08 13.88
N LYS A 23 -18.69 9.98 13.29
CA LYS A 23 -18.67 10.21 11.83
C LYS A 23 -17.67 11.31 11.52
N PRO A 24 -16.71 11.08 10.63
CA PRO A 24 -15.78 12.12 10.24
C PRO A 24 -16.50 13.23 9.47
N ALA A 25 -16.03 14.47 9.60
CA ALA A 25 -16.60 15.62 8.87
C ALA A 25 -16.35 15.52 7.36
N GLU A 26 -15.23 14.88 6.98
CA GLU A 26 -14.83 14.60 5.60
C GLU A 26 -14.43 13.12 5.47
N PRO A 27 -14.51 12.50 4.27
CA PRO A 27 -14.01 11.15 4.06
C PRO A 27 -12.54 11.03 4.46
N LEU A 28 -12.19 9.95 5.15
CA LEU A 28 -10.79 9.64 5.46
C LEU A 28 -10.18 8.76 4.38
N ASP A 29 -8.88 8.94 4.13
CA ASP A 29 -8.11 8.12 3.18
C ASP A 29 -7.82 6.71 3.71
N GLY A 30 -7.75 6.55 5.03
CA GLY A 30 -7.46 5.26 5.67
C GLY A 30 -8.70 4.37 5.80
N ARG A 31 -8.49 3.05 5.80
CA ARG A 31 -9.55 2.07 6.05
C ARG A 31 -9.74 1.82 7.55
N VAL A 32 -10.89 1.25 7.89
CA VAL A 32 -11.10 0.68 9.22
C VAL A 32 -10.41 -0.68 9.29
N MET A 33 -9.49 -0.84 10.25
CA MET A 33 -8.80 -2.11 10.50
C MET A 33 -9.68 -3.04 11.34
N SER A 34 -10.61 -3.76 10.73
CA SER A 34 -11.48 -4.70 11.45
C SER A 34 -10.70 -5.84 12.10
N GLU A 35 -9.53 -6.18 11.56
CA GLU A 35 -8.65 -7.21 12.08
C GLU A 35 -8.05 -6.92 13.46
N VAL A 36 -8.03 -5.66 13.90
CA VAL A 36 -7.54 -5.31 15.24
C VAL A 36 -8.63 -5.35 16.32
N MET A 37 -9.88 -5.60 15.93
CA MET A 37 -11.04 -5.56 16.84
C MET A 37 -11.40 -6.95 17.36
N THR A 38 -11.70 -7.07 18.65
CA THR A 38 -11.98 -8.34 19.34
C THR A 38 -13.33 -8.96 18.95
N GLU A 39 -14.27 -8.17 18.43
CA GLU A 39 -15.64 -8.61 18.08
C GLU A 39 -15.78 -9.12 16.63
N GLY A 40 -14.72 -9.03 15.82
CA GLY A 40 -14.75 -9.52 14.45
C GLY A 40 -14.51 -11.02 14.39
N ASN A 41 -15.49 -11.80 13.88
CA ASN A 41 -15.17 -13.03 13.16
C ASN A 41 -13.98 -12.72 12.25
N GLY A 42 -12.87 -13.43 12.43
CA GLY A 42 -11.56 -13.12 11.85
C GLY A 42 -11.70 -12.46 10.49
N SER A 43 -11.21 -11.23 10.39
CA SER A 43 -11.43 -10.36 9.24
C SER A 43 -11.31 -11.15 7.93
N SER A 44 -12.40 -11.21 7.17
CA SER A 44 -12.39 -11.82 5.83
C SER A 44 -11.60 -10.97 4.82
N ALA A 45 -11.00 -9.86 5.27
CA ALA A 45 -10.14 -9.03 4.46
C ALA A 45 -8.98 -9.87 3.95
N THR A 46 -8.89 -9.99 2.63
CA THR A 46 -7.80 -10.67 1.95
C THR A 46 -7.00 -9.61 1.22
N ALA A 47 -5.69 -9.55 1.48
CA ALA A 47 -4.79 -8.71 0.72
C ALA A 47 -4.49 -9.38 -0.63
N LYS A 48 -4.57 -8.61 -1.71
CA LYS A 48 -4.12 -9.02 -3.03
C LYS A 48 -2.80 -8.31 -3.35
N ALA A 49 -1.75 -9.09 -3.55
CA ALA A 49 -0.47 -8.57 -4.04
C ALA A 49 -0.54 -8.25 -5.54
N GLU A 50 0.13 -7.17 -5.94
CA GLU A 50 0.30 -6.75 -7.31
C GLU A 50 1.71 -6.20 -7.50
N THR A 51 2.34 -6.53 -8.62
CA THR A 51 3.64 -5.99 -9.00
C THR A 51 3.48 -5.13 -10.24
N LEU A 52 4.03 -3.92 -10.19
CA LEU A 52 4.11 -3.00 -11.31
C LEU A 52 5.58 -2.83 -11.71
N GLU A 53 5.84 -2.97 -13.01
CA GLU A 53 7.15 -2.69 -13.59
C GLU A 53 7.03 -1.59 -14.64
N ALA A 54 7.97 -0.66 -14.62
CA ALA A 54 8.07 0.39 -15.63
C ALA A 54 9.50 0.53 -16.11
N LEU A 55 9.66 0.59 -17.43
CA LEU A 55 10.94 0.82 -18.09
C LEU A 55 10.86 2.14 -18.85
N ARG A 56 11.91 2.94 -18.75
CA ARG A 56 12.02 4.20 -19.50
C ARG A 56 13.42 4.40 -20.02
N ASP A 57 13.53 4.55 -21.33
CA ASP A 57 14.76 5.01 -21.98
C ASP A 57 14.95 6.50 -21.72
N LEU A 58 16.14 6.87 -21.26
CA LEU A 58 16.56 8.24 -20.96
C LEU A 58 17.86 8.53 -21.73
N PRO A 59 18.20 9.80 -22.00
CA PRO A 59 19.52 10.12 -22.50
C PRO A 59 20.60 9.57 -21.55
N GLY A 60 21.53 8.77 -22.08
CA GLY A 60 22.62 8.16 -21.31
C GLY A 60 22.30 6.83 -20.63
N GLY A 61 21.10 6.25 -20.79
CA GLY A 61 20.81 4.91 -20.26
C GLY A 61 19.32 4.57 -20.13
N ARG A 62 19.02 3.55 -19.33
CA ARG A 62 17.66 3.05 -19.11
C ARG A 62 17.35 3.02 -17.62
N TRP A 63 16.19 3.57 -17.26
CA TRP A 63 15.62 3.43 -15.93
C TRP A 63 14.66 2.24 -15.88
N GLN A 64 14.73 1.48 -14.78
CA GLN A 64 13.77 0.44 -14.42
C GLN A 64 13.20 0.74 -13.03
N GLN A 65 11.88 0.72 -12.90
CA GLN A 65 11.16 0.81 -11.64
C GLN A 65 10.42 -0.51 -11.40
N HIS A 66 10.52 -1.02 -10.18
CA HIS A 66 9.75 -2.13 -9.64
C HIS A 66 8.96 -1.64 -8.43
N LEU A 67 7.66 -1.88 -8.40
CA LEU A 67 6.80 -1.60 -7.25
C LEU A 67 6.04 -2.87 -6.86
N ARG A 68 6.08 -3.25 -5.59
CA ARG A 68 5.16 -4.25 -5.03
C ARG A 68 4.12 -3.55 -4.20
N LEU A 69 2.86 -3.84 -4.50
CA LEU A 69 1.70 -3.26 -3.86
C LEU A 69 0.85 -4.34 -3.23
N SER A 70 0.21 -4.02 -2.12
CA SER A 70 -0.85 -4.84 -1.55
C SER A 70 -2.17 -4.06 -1.57
N LYS A 71 -3.24 -4.72 -1.98
CA LYS A 71 -4.58 -4.13 -2.07
C LYS A 71 -5.53 -4.81 -1.10
N ILE A 72 -6.20 -4.04 -0.26
CA ILE A 72 -7.30 -4.49 0.60
C ILE A 72 -8.49 -3.61 0.31
N GLU A 73 -9.59 -4.20 -0.16
CA GLU A 73 -10.80 -3.46 -0.56
C GLU A 73 -10.46 -2.35 -1.58
N SER A 74 -10.64 -1.09 -1.23
CA SER A 74 -10.27 0.08 -2.03
C SER A 74 -8.90 0.68 -1.68
N SER A 75 -8.25 0.19 -0.62
CA SER A 75 -6.98 0.73 -0.13
C SER A 75 -5.79 0.05 -0.82
N VAL A 76 -4.81 0.87 -1.20
CA VAL A 76 -3.58 0.42 -1.85
C VAL A 76 -2.40 0.78 -0.96
N TYR A 77 -1.55 -0.20 -0.68
CA TYR A 77 -0.35 -0.09 0.12
C TYR A 77 0.87 -0.33 -0.77
N LEU A 78 1.92 0.45 -0.56
CA LEU A 78 3.23 0.24 -1.19
C LEU A 78 4.07 -0.61 -0.24
N ASP A 79 4.39 -1.83 -0.66
CA ASP A 79 5.20 -2.77 0.13
C ASP A 79 6.69 -2.62 -0.18
N GLU A 80 7.02 -2.34 -1.44
CA GLU A 80 8.38 -2.27 -1.96
C GLU A 80 8.43 -1.33 -3.16
N GLY A 81 9.51 -0.55 -3.29
CA GLY A 81 9.66 0.43 -4.36
C GLY A 81 11.11 0.62 -4.75
N ASP A 82 11.59 -0.26 -5.63
CA ASP A 82 12.98 -0.29 -6.06
C ASP A 82 13.16 0.27 -7.46
N GLY A 83 14.28 0.95 -7.68
CA GLY A 83 14.62 1.54 -8.96
C GLY A 83 16.10 1.37 -9.28
N ALA A 84 16.40 1.15 -10.55
CA ALA A 84 17.77 1.04 -11.04
C ALA A 84 17.94 1.80 -12.35
N PHE A 85 19.09 2.47 -12.49
CA PHE A 85 19.54 3.07 -13.74
C PHE A 85 20.69 2.25 -14.32
N THR A 86 20.56 1.87 -15.58
CA THR A 86 21.61 1.19 -16.34
C THR A 86 22.15 2.17 -17.39
N PRO A 87 23.40 2.65 -17.27
CA PRO A 87 24.01 3.54 -18.26
C PRO A 87 24.07 2.90 -19.64
N SER A 88 23.95 3.71 -20.68
CA SER A 88 24.21 3.29 -22.06
C SER A 88 25.72 3.11 -22.25
N PRO A 89 26.18 2.06 -22.96
CA PRO A 89 27.60 1.89 -23.28
C PRO A 89 28.19 3.05 -24.10
N ASP A 90 27.33 3.82 -24.79
CA ASP A 90 27.73 4.96 -25.62
C ASP A 90 27.64 6.32 -24.89
N ALA A 91 27.55 6.33 -23.55
CA ALA A 91 27.35 7.54 -22.74
C ALA A 91 28.63 8.30 -22.35
N GLU A 92 29.77 8.04 -23.00
CA GLU A 92 31.02 8.82 -22.85
C GLU A 92 31.14 9.97 -23.86
#